data_AF-A0A1V9Y634-F1
#
_entry.id   AF-A0A1V9Y634-F1
#
_cell.length_a   1.000
_cell.length_b   1.000
_cell.length_c   1.000
_cell.angle_alpha   90.00
_cell.angle_beta   90.00
_cell.angle_gamma   90.00
#
_symmetry.space_group_name_H-M   'P 1'
#
loop_
_entity.id
_entity.type
_entity.pdbx_description
1 polymer ?
#
loop_
_entity_poly.entity_id
_entity_poly.type
_entity_poly.pdbx_seq_one_letter_code
_entity_poly.pdbx_strand_id
1 'polypeptide(L)'
;MAAWLAANDTVAAANRNAFTATGFVYVILCGVSFLQFVRNCQSYAAWTQQKVAHALLLLLTLIRAGFLLAVGIDDWCHVAATGVLSPACEANGVERQFFYFADQSPNLLFFSIYLLMGLFWAEVYYNATDQIDFFAYVVKPTAVTLHICAYILQIALWVLYADPWRAEDHYIGRGYAAYTTTMFGIVTVAFLVYGRLAYLELRSVPVDLGVRSKKLTEVTRMTAICTTCFTSRSIVVIYLSQAHVQLAHHLTWLVILLFYALLELLPIVAILHFHRRFPRPPPVASPGQTKVFYRFLPNEYEAEASLHAGLTAESSTPFLHNDNSGDDSDDSSGNI
;
A
#
# COMPACT_ATOMS: atom_id res chain seq x y z
N MET A 1 27.32 -34.68 -24.16
CA MET A 1 27.01 -33.31 -24.64
C MET A 1 25.54 -33.19 -25.07
N ALA A 2 25.05 -34.00 -26.02
CA ALA A 2 23.64 -33.93 -26.48
C ALA A 2 22.57 -34.15 -25.38
N ALA A 3 22.75 -35.14 -24.49
CA ALA A 3 21.82 -35.38 -23.38
C ALA A 3 21.81 -34.24 -22.33
N TRP A 4 22.92 -33.53 -22.19
CA TRP A 4 23.06 -32.41 -21.25
C TRP A 4 22.37 -31.15 -21.80
N LEU A 5 22.50 -30.91 -23.10
CA LEU A 5 21.77 -29.82 -23.80
C LEU A 5 20.26 -30.07 -23.77
N ALA A 6 19.81 -31.29 -24.08
CA ALA A 6 18.40 -31.65 -24.01
C ALA A 6 17.80 -31.49 -22.60
N ALA A 7 18.56 -31.84 -21.56
CA ALA A 7 18.13 -31.62 -20.17
C ALA A 7 18.00 -30.12 -19.86
N ASN A 8 18.93 -29.29 -20.33
CA ASN A 8 18.88 -27.84 -20.10
C ASN A 8 17.69 -27.19 -20.81
N ASP A 9 17.38 -27.63 -22.04
CA ASP A 9 16.22 -27.16 -22.80
C ASP A 9 14.90 -27.50 -22.11
N THR A 10 14.81 -28.67 -21.46
CA THR A 10 13.61 -29.05 -20.69
C THR A 10 13.42 -28.19 -19.43
N VAL A 11 14.51 -27.81 -18.76
CA VAL A 11 14.45 -26.92 -17.57
C VAL A 11 14.05 -25.52 -17.99
N ALA A 12 14.64 -24.99 -19.05
CA ALA A 12 14.28 -23.68 -19.61
C ALA A 12 12.80 -23.62 -20.00
N ALA A 13 12.30 -24.65 -20.70
CA ALA A 13 10.88 -24.74 -21.06
C ALA A 13 9.96 -24.81 -19.84
N ALA A 14 10.34 -25.56 -18.79
CA ALA A 14 9.57 -25.63 -17.55
C ALA A 14 9.51 -24.27 -16.82
N ASN A 15 10.65 -23.56 -16.73
CA ASN A 15 10.72 -22.23 -16.13
C ASN A 15 9.86 -21.23 -16.92
N ARG A 16 9.95 -21.23 -18.25
CA ARG A 16 9.12 -20.39 -19.13
C ARG A 16 7.63 -20.64 -18.93
N ASN A 17 7.22 -21.91 -18.90
CA ASN A 17 5.83 -22.28 -18.63
C ASN A 17 5.36 -21.80 -17.25
N ALA A 18 6.21 -21.86 -16.23
CA ALA A 18 5.90 -21.34 -14.90
C ALA A 18 5.72 -19.81 -14.90
N PHE A 19 6.59 -19.07 -15.59
CA PHE A 19 6.45 -17.62 -15.77
C PHE A 19 5.16 -17.26 -16.52
N THR A 20 4.89 -17.93 -17.64
CA THR A 20 3.67 -17.72 -18.43
C THR A 20 2.40 -18.00 -17.63
N ALA A 21 2.33 -19.15 -16.94
CA ALA A 21 1.18 -19.52 -16.12
C ALA A 21 0.94 -18.47 -15.02
N THR A 22 1.99 -18.03 -14.34
CA THR A 22 1.90 -16.99 -13.32
C THR A 22 1.46 -15.65 -13.93
N GLY A 23 2.01 -15.27 -15.08
CA GLY A 23 1.65 -14.05 -15.81
C GLY A 23 0.16 -13.99 -16.12
N PHE A 24 -0.45 -15.08 -16.59
CA PHE A 24 -1.89 -15.15 -16.82
C PHE A 24 -2.72 -14.97 -15.55
N VAL A 25 -2.25 -15.49 -14.40
CA VAL A 25 -2.92 -15.25 -13.11
C VAL A 25 -2.88 -13.76 -12.75
N TYR A 26 -1.76 -13.06 -13.00
CA TYR A 26 -1.69 -11.61 -12.81
C TYR A 26 -2.59 -10.83 -13.76
N VAL A 27 -2.79 -11.28 -15.00
CA VAL A 27 -3.76 -10.67 -15.92
C VAL A 27 -5.18 -10.73 -15.34
N ILE A 28 -5.57 -11.87 -14.78
CA ILE A 28 -6.88 -12.03 -14.12
C ILE A 28 -6.97 -11.07 -12.92
N LEU A 29 -5.93 -11.01 -12.07
CA LEU A 29 -5.91 -10.10 -10.91
C LEU A 29 -5.88 -8.62 -11.32
N CYS A 30 -5.24 -8.28 -12.43
CA CYS A 30 -5.26 -6.94 -13.01
C CYS A 30 -6.69 -6.56 -13.39
N GLY A 31 -7.43 -7.46 -14.06
CA GLY A 31 -8.86 -7.28 -14.35
C GLY A 31 -9.71 -7.08 -13.09
N VAL A 32 -9.50 -7.91 -12.06
CA VAL A 32 -10.21 -7.77 -10.77
C VAL A 32 -9.88 -6.44 -10.09
N SER A 33 -8.61 -6.03 -10.09
CA SER A 33 -8.14 -4.78 -9.49
C SER A 33 -8.71 -3.57 -10.22
N PHE A 34 -8.75 -3.62 -11.55
CA PHE A 34 -9.37 -2.60 -12.40
C PHE A 34 -10.87 -2.43 -12.08
N LEU A 35 -11.62 -3.54 -12.05
CA LEU A 35 -13.04 -3.51 -11.71
C LEU A 35 -13.30 -2.92 -10.33
N GLN A 36 -12.49 -3.27 -9.32
CA GLN A 36 -12.60 -2.70 -7.98
C GLN A 36 -12.25 -1.21 -7.96
N PHE A 37 -11.20 -0.80 -8.67
CA PHE A 37 -10.79 0.60 -8.78
C PHE A 37 -11.90 1.45 -9.41
N VAL A 38 -12.45 1.02 -10.56
CA VAL A 38 -13.55 1.73 -11.25
C VAL A 38 -14.77 1.85 -10.33
N ARG A 39 -15.19 0.75 -9.69
CA ARG A 39 -16.33 0.77 -8.75
C ARG A 39 -16.10 1.74 -7.60
N ASN A 40 -14.88 1.78 -7.05
CA ASN A 40 -14.54 2.68 -5.95
C ASN A 40 -14.52 4.16 -6.38
N CYS A 41 -14.04 4.44 -7.60
CA CYS A 41 -14.06 5.78 -8.19
C CYS A 41 -15.49 6.26 -8.48
N GLN A 42 -16.40 5.37 -8.86
CA GLN A 42 -17.81 5.71 -9.10
C GLN A 42 -18.60 5.93 -7.80
N SER A 43 -18.26 5.22 -6.71
CA SER A 43 -19.05 5.27 -5.48
C SER A 43 -18.78 6.50 -4.60
N TYR A 44 -17.59 7.09 -4.66
CA TYR A 44 -17.21 8.24 -3.82
C TYR A 44 -16.49 9.27 -4.67
N ALA A 45 -16.81 10.56 -4.52
CA ALA A 45 -16.08 11.63 -5.20
C ALA A 45 -14.69 11.86 -4.58
N ALA A 46 -14.59 11.90 -3.25
CA ALA A 46 -13.34 12.19 -2.53
C ALA A 46 -12.25 11.13 -2.77
N TRP A 47 -10.98 11.58 -2.78
CA TRP A 47 -9.83 10.70 -2.98
C TRP A 47 -9.43 10.03 -1.66
N THR A 48 -9.71 8.73 -1.51
CA THR A 48 -9.47 7.98 -0.27
C THR A 48 -8.20 7.13 -0.34
N GLN A 49 -7.62 6.77 0.81
CA GLN A 49 -6.49 5.81 0.90
C GLN A 49 -6.82 4.48 0.18
N GLN A 50 -8.09 4.04 0.22
CA GLN A 50 -8.53 2.86 -0.50
C GLN A 50 -8.41 3.01 -2.03
N LYS A 51 -8.70 4.18 -2.60
CA LYS A 51 -8.50 4.44 -4.04
C LYS A 51 -7.02 4.37 -4.41
N VAL A 52 -6.16 4.94 -3.57
CA VAL A 52 -4.70 4.85 -3.74
C VAL A 52 -4.25 3.40 -3.73
N ALA A 53 -4.69 2.60 -2.74
CA ALA A 53 -4.34 1.19 -2.65
C ALA A 53 -4.77 0.39 -3.90
N HIS A 54 -5.99 0.59 -4.40
CA HIS A 54 -6.46 -0.08 -5.63
C HIS A 54 -5.72 0.39 -6.89
N ALA A 55 -5.39 1.68 -7.01
CA ALA A 55 -4.59 2.20 -8.11
C ALA A 55 -3.18 1.59 -8.12
N LEU A 56 -2.53 1.52 -6.94
CA LEU A 56 -1.23 0.90 -6.79
C LEU A 56 -1.27 -0.61 -7.12
N LEU A 57 -2.31 -1.33 -6.68
CA LEU A 57 -2.50 -2.74 -7.01
C LEU A 57 -2.74 -2.97 -8.51
N LEU A 58 -3.51 -2.11 -9.16
CA LEU A 58 -3.73 -2.17 -10.60
C LEU A 58 -2.39 -1.99 -11.34
N LEU A 59 -1.63 -0.96 -11.00
CA LEU A 59 -0.32 -0.71 -11.61
C LEU A 59 0.66 -1.88 -11.36
N LEU A 60 0.70 -2.39 -10.14
CA LEU A 60 1.54 -3.52 -9.74
C LEU A 60 1.21 -4.77 -10.55
N THR A 61 -0.06 -5.14 -10.60
CA THR A 61 -0.51 -6.35 -11.31
C THR A 61 -0.30 -6.22 -12.82
N LEU A 62 -0.47 -5.02 -13.38
CA LEU A 62 -0.19 -4.74 -14.79
C LEU A 62 1.29 -4.92 -15.14
N ILE A 63 2.19 -4.26 -14.38
CA ILE A 63 3.63 -4.34 -14.64
C ILE A 63 4.13 -5.77 -14.46
N ARG A 64 3.71 -6.44 -13.37
CA ARG A 64 4.12 -7.81 -13.08
C ARG A 64 3.59 -8.79 -14.13
N ALA A 65 2.36 -8.64 -14.61
CA ALA A 65 1.83 -9.44 -15.72
C ALA A 65 2.68 -9.27 -16.98
N GLY A 66 2.96 -8.01 -17.36
CA GLY A 66 3.77 -7.70 -18.54
C GLY A 66 5.17 -8.33 -18.47
N PHE A 67 5.86 -8.15 -17.33
CA PHE A 67 7.19 -8.72 -17.13
C PHE A 67 7.19 -10.26 -17.22
N LEU A 68 6.29 -10.93 -16.49
CA LEU A 68 6.26 -12.40 -16.46
C LEU A 68 5.86 -13.01 -17.81
N LEU A 69 4.95 -12.37 -18.55
CA LEU A 69 4.59 -12.82 -19.89
C LEU A 69 5.72 -12.59 -20.90
N ALA A 70 6.44 -11.47 -20.81
CA ALA A 70 7.60 -11.23 -21.66
C ALA A 70 8.73 -12.25 -21.40
N VAL A 71 9.02 -12.58 -20.13
CA VAL A 71 9.99 -13.63 -19.78
C VAL A 71 9.50 -15.02 -20.22
N GLY A 72 8.23 -15.33 -20.00
CA GLY A 72 7.68 -16.66 -20.31
C GLY A 72 7.50 -16.92 -21.81
N ILE A 73 6.88 -15.98 -22.54
CA ILE A 73 6.51 -16.15 -23.96
C ILE A 73 7.69 -15.76 -24.86
N ASP A 74 8.25 -14.57 -24.67
CA ASP A 74 9.26 -14.00 -25.58
C ASP A 74 10.70 -14.41 -25.19
N ASP A 75 10.86 -15.16 -24.10
CA ASP A 75 12.17 -15.55 -23.54
C ASP A 75 13.10 -14.35 -23.33
N TRP A 76 12.52 -13.27 -22.77
CA TRP A 76 13.20 -11.98 -22.64
C TRP A 76 14.54 -12.12 -21.87
N CYS A 77 15.62 -11.68 -22.53
CA CYS A 77 17.00 -11.78 -22.07
C CYS A 77 17.50 -13.22 -21.76
N HIS A 78 16.81 -14.26 -22.26
CA HIS A 78 17.09 -15.69 -22.04
C HIS A 78 17.24 -16.12 -20.57
N VAL A 79 16.69 -15.30 -19.66
CA VAL A 79 16.91 -15.45 -18.20
C VAL A 79 16.30 -16.73 -17.65
N ALA A 80 15.24 -17.26 -18.29
CA ALA A 80 14.57 -18.47 -17.85
C ALA A 80 15.43 -19.73 -18.01
N ALA A 81 16.42 -19.71 -18.93
CA ALA A 81 17.32 -20.81 -19.18
C ALA A 81 18.60 -20.74 -18.33
N THR A 82 19.18 -19.55 -18.20
CA THR A 82 20.51 -19.34 -17.62
C THR A 82 20.46 -18.86 -16.17
N GLY A 83 19.35 -18.25 -15.75
CA GLY A 83 19.26 -17.59 -14.44
C GLY A 83 20.12 -16.33 -14.31
N VAL A 84 20.61 -15.79 -15.43
CA VAL A 84 21.36 -14.53 -15.56
C VAL A 84 20.99 -13.89 -16.89
N LEU A 85 21.21 -12.58 -17.05
CA LEU A 85 20.93 -11.91 -18.32
C LEU A 85 21.87 -12.46 -19.41
N SER A 86 21.36 -12.58 -20.65
CA SER A 86 22.21 -12.97 -21.78
C SER A 86 23.27 -11.90 -22.06
N PRO A 87 24.46 -12.26 -22.58
CA PRO A 87 25.51 -11.27 -22.90
C PRO A 87 25.05 -10.17 -23.87
N ALA A 88 24.11 -10.49 -24.77
CA ALA A 88 23.51 -9.51 -25.69
C ALA A 88 22.63 -8.49 -24.95
N CYS A 89 21.82 -8.95 -24.00
CA CYS A 89 20.99 -8.09 -23.16
C CYS A 89 21.84 -7.27 -22.17
N GLU A 90 22.92 -7.85 -21.63
CA GLU A 90 23.85 -7.12 -20.76
C GLU A 90 24.60 -6.00 -21.49
N ALA A 91 25.03 -6.24 -22.73
CA ALA A 91 25.69 -5.23 -23.56
C ALA A 91 24.75 -4.08 -23.95
N ASN A 92 23.45 -4.34 -24.04
CA ASN A 92 22.44 -3.33 -24.33
C ASN A 92 21.96 -2.64 -23.05
N GLY A 93 22.63 -1.53 -22.69
CA GLY A 93 22.33 -0.79 -21.47
C GLY A 93 20.86 -0.40 -21.29
N VAL A 94 20.15 -0.07 -22.38
CA VAL A 94 18.73 0.33 -22.32
C VAL A 94 17.83 -0.87 -22.01
N GLU A 95 18.06 -2.00 -22.68
CA GLU A 95 17.27 -3.21 -22.48
C GLU A 95 17.49 -3.79 -21.08
N ARG A 96 18.74 -3.82 -20.61
CA ARG A 96 19.09 -4.19 -19.24
C ARG A 96 18.38 -3.32 -18.20
N GLN A 97 18.34 -2.00 -18.42
CA GLN A 97 17.64 -1.08 -17.52
C GLN A 97 16.14 -1.32 -17.49
N PHE A 98 15.54 -1.51 -18.67
CA PHE A 98 14.11 -1.79 -18.75
C PHE A 98 13.76 -3.14 -18.10
N PHE A 99 14.62 -4.14 -18.25
CA PHE A 99 14.48 -5.44 -17.58
C PHE A 99 14.45 -5.31 -16.06
N TYR A 100 15.46 -4.67 -15.45
CA TYR A 100 15.50 -4.47 -13.99
C TYR A 100 14.37 -3.58 -13.49
N PHE A 101 14.00 -2.55 -14.25
CA PHE A 101 12.87 -1.70 -13.93
C PHE A 101 11.56 -2.51 -13.88
N ALA A 102 11.28 -3.29 -14.91
CA ALA A 102 10.06 -4.10 -15.02
C ALA A 102 9.99 -5.21 -13.95
N ASP A 103 11.13 -5.82 -13.60
CA ASP A 103 11.20 -6.82 -12.54
C ASP A 103 11.06 -6.22 -11.12
N GLN A 104 11.71 -5.08 -10.85
CA GLN A 104 11.84 -4.56 -9.49
C GLN A 104 10.74 -3.55 -9.12
N SER A 105 10.14 -2.85 -10.09
CA SER A 105 9.11 -1.84 -9.81
C SER A 105 7.85 -2.39 -9.12
N PRO A 106 7.36 -3.63 -9.37
CA PRO A 106 6.23 -4.15 -8.60
C PRO A 106 6.59 -4.34 -7.11
N ASN A 107 7.87 -4.57 -6.77
CA ASN A 107 8.33 -4.65 -5.37
C ASN A 107 8.26 -3.28 -4.68
N LEU A 108 8.58 -2.22 -5.40
CA LEU A 108 8.47 -0.85 -4.90
C LEU A 108 6.99 -0.44 -4.70
N LEU A 109 6.10 -0.90 -5.57
CA LEU A 109 4.65 -0.71 -5.43
C LEU A 109 4.10 -1.51 -4.24
N PHE A 110 4.57 -2.74 -4.02
CA PHE A 110 4.26 -3.51 -2.82
C PHE A 110 4.65 -2.75 -1.55
N PHE A 111 5.88 -2.24 -1.49
CA PHE A 111 6.35 -1.42 -0.38
C PHE A 111 5.40 -0.23 -0.11
N SER A 112 4.98 0.47 -1.17
CA SER A 112 4.04 1.60 -1.07
C SER A 112 2.68 1.21 -0.49
N ILE A 113 2.12 0.08 -0.94
CA ILE A 113 0.85 -0.44 -0.43
C ILE A 113 0.97 -0.80 1.06
N TYR A 114 2.10 -1.37 1.48
CA TYR A 114 2.30 -1.74 2.88
C TYR A 114 2.56 -0.57 3.79
N LEU A 115 3.31 0.42 3.33
CA LEU A 115 3.46 1.66 4.04
C LEU A 115 2.12 2.37 4.21
N LEU A 116 1.29 2.39 3.17
CA LEU A 116 -0.08 2.94 3.23
C LEU A 116 -0.94 2.16 4.23
N MET A 117 -0.87 0.83 4.24
CA MET A 117 -1.62 0.03 5.21
C MET A 117 -1.10 0.24 6.65
N GLY A 118 0.21 0.43 6.84
CA GLY A 118 0.78 0.78 8.14
C GLY A 118 0.33 2.15 8.62
N LEU A 119 0.27 3.13 7.73
CA LEU A 119 -0.29 4.45 8.00
C LEU A 119 -1.76 4.37 8.38
N PHE A 120 -2.55 3.55 7.70
CA PHE A 120 -3.94 3.29 8.06
C PHE A 120 -4.07 2.76 9.49
N TRP A 121 -3.21 1.80 9.89
CA TRP A 121 -3.22 1.29 11.26
C TRP A 121 -2.78 2.31 12.30
N ALA A 122 -1.75 3.10 11.99
CA ALA A 122 -1.33 4.20 12.84
C ALA A 122 -2.46 5.21 13.01
N GLU A 123 -3.15 5.59 11.93
CA GLU A 123 -4.30 6.49 11.95
C GLU A 123 -5.41 5.94 12.84
N VAL A 124 -5.75 4.65 12.73
CA VAL A 124 -6.76 4.01 13.59
C VAL A 124 -6.35 4.03 15.06
N TYR A 125 -5.07 3.77 15.36
CA TYR A 125 -4.55 3.81 16.72
C TYR A 125 -4.62 5.23 17.31
N TYR A 126 -4.03 6.23 16.64
CA TYR A 126 -3.98 7.60 17.14
C TYR A 126 -5.36 8.26 17.22
N ASN A 127 -6.31 7.86 16.35
CA ASN A 127 -7.71 8.25 16.50
C ASN A 127 -8.37 7.62 17.74
N ALA A 128 -8.04 6.37 18.07
CA ALA A 128 -8.61 5.69 19.24
C ALA A 128 -8.07 6.26 20.57
N THR A 129 -6.85 6.79 20.55
CA THR A 129 -6.20 7.40 21.72
C THR A 129 -6.33 8.94 21.78
N ASP A 130 -7.10 9.55 20.88
CA ASP A 130 -7.29 11.00 20.78
C ASP A 130 -5.99 11.81 20.63
N GLN A 131 -5.03 11.27 19.86
CA GLN A 131 -3.71 11.85 19.61
C GLN A 131 -3.47 12.08 18.11
N ILE A 132 -4.49 12.54 17.40
CA ILE A 132 -4.45 12.71 15.94
C ILE A 132 -3.44 13.77 15.48
N ASP A 133 -3.16 14.77 16.32
CA ASP A 133 -2.15 15.80 16.03
C ASP A 133 -0.75 15.19 15.90
N PHE A 134 -0.39 14.27 16.80
CA PHE A 134 0.89 13.57 16.72
C PHE A 134 1.00 12.73 15.43
N PHE A 135 -0.09 12.09 15.03
CA PHE A 135 -0.14 11.38 13.76
C PHE A 135 0.08 12.32 12.57
N ALA A 136 -0.61 13.46 12.54
CA ALA A 136 -0.58 14.41 11.44
C ALA A 136 0.78 15.11 11.29
N TYR A 137 1.42 15.50 12.40
CA TYR A 137 2.66 16.28 12.38
C TYR A 137 3.94 15.44 12.46
N VAL A 138 3.88 14.19 12.94
CA VAL A 138 5.08 13.35 13.13
C VAL A 138 5.02 12.08 12.29
N VAL A 139 4.01 11.24 12.52
CA VAL A 139 3.99 9.87 11.96
C VAL A 139 3.78 9.89 10.45
N LYS A 140 2.79 10.64 9.97
CA LYS A 140 2.47 10.74 8.54
C LYS A 140 3.62 11.37 7.74
N PRO A 141 4.21 12.52 8.15
CA PRO A 141 5.39 13.07 7.47
C PRO A 141 6.58 12.10 7.48
N THR A 142 6.86 11.43 8.59
CA THR A 142 7.95 10.45 8.67
C THR A 142 7.76 9.30 7.66
N ALA A 143 6.55 8.76 7.56
CA ALA A 143 6.25 7.73 6.56
C ALA A 143 6.42 8.25 5.14
N VAL A 144 5.95 9.48 4.83
CA VAL A 144 6.14 10.10 3.51
C VAL A 144 7.63 10.28 3.19
N THR A 145 8.44 10.74 4.15
CA THR A 145 9.89 10.84 3.99
C THR A 145 10.52 9.47 3.70
N LEU A 146 10.18 8.44 4.48
CA LEU A 146 10.64 7.07 4.24
C LEU A 146 10.24 6.57 2.85
N HIS A 147 9.03 6.91 2.39
CA HIS A 147 8.53 6.54 1.06
C HIS A 147 9.38 7.14 -0.05
N ILE A 148 9.61 8.46 0.02
CA ILE A 148 10.41 9.20 -0.95
C ILE A 148 11.86 8.68 -0.95
N CYS A 149 12.47 8.49 0.22
CA CYS A 149 13.81 7.93 0.35
C CYS A 149 13.92 6.53 -0.28
N ALA A 150 12.94 5.66 -0.04
CA ALA A 150 12.92 4.32 -0.65
C ALA A 150 12.92 4.39 -2.17
N TYR A 151 12.12 5.28 -2.77
CA TYR A 151 12.07 5.48 -4.23
C TYR A 151 13.38 6.04 -4.79
N ILE A 152 13.96 7.05 -4.14
CA ILE A 152 15.24 7.63 -4.56
C ILE A 152 16.35 6.57 -4.54
N LEU A 153 16.43 5.78 -3.46
CA LEU A 153 17.41 4.70 -3.34
C LEU A 153 17.21 3.62 -4.42
N GLN A 154 15.96 3.26 -4.73
CA GLN A 154 15.67 2.29 -5.79
C GLN A 154 16.08 2.80 -7.18
N ILE A 155 15.79 4.06 -7.49
CA ILE A 155 16.19 4.69 -8.76
C ILE A 155 17.71 4.76 -8.85
N ALA A 156 18.39 5.12 -7.76
CA ALA A 156 19.85 5.13 -7.71
C ALA A 156 20.43 3.74 -7.97
N LEU A 157 19.84 2.67 -7.41
CA LEU A 157 20.26 1.30 -7.70
C LEU A 157 20.10 0.95 -9.18
N TRP A 158 19.00 1.34 -9.83
CA TRP A 158 18.83 1.12 -11.27
C TRP A 158 19.92 1.79 -12.09
N VAL A 159 20.20 3.06 -11.80
CA VAL A 159 21.28 3.81 -12.46
C VAL A 159 22.64 3.15 -12.22
N LEU A 160 22.93 2.66 -11.01
CA LEU A 160 24.17 1.94 -10.72
C LEU A 160 24.27 0.58 -11.42
N TYR A 161 23.15 -0.10 -11.66
CA TYR A 161 23.10 -1.32 -12.48
C TYR A 161 23.12 -1.01 -13.99
N ALA A 162 23.03 0.26 -14.39
CA ALA A 162 23.13 0.68 -15.79
C ALA A 162 24.56 0.72 -16.31
N ASP A 163 25.55 0.58 -15.41
CA ASP A 163 26.96 0.68 -15.74
C ASP A 163 27.42 -0.52 -16.60
N PRO A 164 27.87 -0.31 -17.86
CA PRO A 164 28.35 -1.39 -18.74
C PRO A 164 29.58 -2.12 -18.19
N TRP A 165 30.34 -1.46 -17.31
CA TRP A 165 31.56 -2.01 -16.71
C TRP A 165 31.26 -3.02 -15.59
N ARG A 166 29.98 -3.16 -15.21
CA ARG A 166 29.52 -4.04 -14.16
C ARG A 166 28.90 -5.31 -14.77
N ALA A 167 29.63 -6.41 -14.68
CA ALA A 167 29.10 -7.75 -14.87
C ALA A 167 28.60 -8.26 -13.50
N GLU A 168 27.33 -8.61 -13.41
CA GLU A 168 26.75 -9.16 -12.18
C GLU A 168 26.38 -10.61 -12.43
N ASP A 169 27.13 -11.54 -11.83
CA ASP A 169 26.92 -12.99 -12.03
C ASP A 169 25.63 -13.52 -11.36
N HIS A 170 24.81 -12.63 -10.77
CA HIS A 170 23.65 -12.97 -9.96
C HIS A 170 22.42 -12.18 -10.44
N TYR A 171 21.34 -12.89 -10.75
CA TYR A 171 20.05 -12.29 -11.09
C TYR A 171 19.51 -11.36 -9.99
N ILE A 172 19.56 -11.80 -8.74
CA ILE A 172 19.33 -10.95 -7.56
C ILE A 172 20.68 -10.47 -7.02
N GLY A 173 21.05 -9.25 -7.37
CA GLY A 173 22.24 -8.59 -6.85
C GLY A 173 22.18 -8.38 -5.33
N ARG A 174 23.32 -8.50 -4.66
CA ARG A 174 23.41 -8.39 -3.18
C ARG A 174 22.98 -7.03 -2.64
N GLY A 175 23.31 -5.96 -3.38
CA GLY A 175 22.91 -4.59 -3.01
C GLY A 175 21.39 -4.41 -3.04
N TYR A 176 20.74 -4.91 -4.09
CA TYR A 176 19.29 -4.92 -4.19
C TYR A 176 18.63 -5.75 -3.08
N ALA A 177 19.16 -6.95 -2.80
CA ALA A 177 18.65 -7.81 -1.73
C ALA A 177 18.74 -7.15 -0.34
N ALA A 178 19.87 -6.50 -0.04
CA ALA A 178 20.07 -5.77 1.20
C ALA A 178 19.10 -4.58 1.32
N TYR A 179 18.95 -3.79 0.24
CA TYR A 179 18.00 -2.67 0.18
C TYR A 179 16.57 -3.15 0.43
N THR A 180 16.08 -4.13 -0.34
CA THR A 180 14.70 -4.57 -0.25
C THR A 180 14.39 -5.13 1.14
N THR A 181 15.29 -5.96 1.67
CA THR A 181 15.09 -6.55 3.00
C THR A 181 15.05 -5.50 4.11
N THR A 182 15.92 -4.49 4.02
CA THR A 182 15.93 -3.40 5.00
C THR A 182 14.62 -2.61 4.95
N MET A 183 14.17 -2.19 3.76
CA MET A 183 12.94 -1.40 3.60
C MET A 183 11.69 -2.19 4.01
N PHE A 184 11.56 -3.44 3.56
CA PHE A 184 10.44 -4.30 3.96
C PHE A 184 10.51 -4.66 5.45
N GLY A 185 11.70 -4.79 6.03
CA GLY A 185 11.89 -5.01 7.47
C GLY A 185 11.37 -3.84 8.30
N ILE A 186 11.75 -2.61 7.96
CA ILE A 186 11.27 -1.39 8.63
C ILE A 186 9.75 -1.31 8.58
N VAL A 187 9.15 -1.48 7.40
CA VAL A 187 7.69 -1.43 7.23
C VAL A 187 7.01 -2.58 7.99
N THR A 188 7.59 -3.78 7.99
CA THR A 188 7.04 -4.92 8.75
C THR A 188 7.02 -4.64 10.24
N VAL A 189 8.08 -4.07 10.80
CA VAL A 189 8.13 -3.69 12.22
C VAL A 189 7.08 -2.63 12.53
N ALA A 190 7.00 -1.56 11.72
CA ALA A 190 5.98 -0.51 11.88
C ALA A 190 4.56 -1.10 11.82
N PHE A 191 4.33 -2.00 10.87
CA PHE A 191 3.04 -2.66 10.67
C PHE A 191 2.62 -3.54 11.85
N LEU A 192 3.57 -4.29 12.42
CA LEU A 192 3.33 -5.11 13.62
C LEU A 192 3.07 -4.24 14.85
N VAL A 193 3.85 -3.17 15.04
CA VAL A 193 3.70 -2.26 16.18
C VAL A 193 2.34 -1.55 16.12
N TYR A 194 2.05 -0.82 15.04
CA TYR A 194 0.79 -0.09 14.92
C TYR A 194 -0.41 -1.04 14.80
N GLY A 195 -0.27 -2.18 14.13
CA GLY A 195 -1.32 -3.19 14.07
C GLY A 195 -1.67 -3.77 15.45
N ARG A 196 -0.67 -4.04 16.30
CA ARG A 196 -0.88 -4.51 17.67
C ARG A 196 -1.50 -3.43 18.56
N LEU A 197 -0.99 -2.21 18.49
CA LEU A 197 -1.50 -1.08 19.28
C LEU A 197 -2.96 -0.78 18.92
N ALA A 198 -3.28 -0.68 17.63
CA ALA A 198 -4.64 -0.52 17.16
C ALA A 198 -5.57 -1.67 17.60
N TYR A 199 -5.08 -2.91 17.59
CA TYR A 199 -5.86 -4.06 18.04
C TYR A 199 -6.23 -3.98 19.53
N LEU A 200 -5.29 -3.56 20.39
CA LEU A 200 -5.52 -3.43 21.83
C LEU A 200 -6.54 -2.34 22.13
N GLU A 201 -6.40 -1.17 21.51
CA GLU A 201 -7.34 -0.05 21.69
C GLU A 201 -8.73 -0.34 21.11
N LEU A 202 -8.80 -1.07 20.00
CA LEU A 202 -10.09 -1.50 19.47
C LEU A 202 -10.79 -2.53 20.36
N ARG A 203 -10.07 -3.25 21.22
CA ARG A 203 -10.63 -4.21 22.18
C ARG A 203 -11.11 -3.55 23.47
N SER A 204 -10.55 -2.40 23.86
CA SER A 204 -10.86 -1.73 25.13
C SER A 204 -12.23 -1.02 25.13
N VAL A 205 -12.74 -0.62 23.96
CA VAL A 205 -14.01 0.13 23.84
C VAL A 205 -15.23 -0.81 23.90
N PRO A 206 -16.12 -0.70 24.92
CA PRO A 206 -17.26 -1.59 25.13
C PRO A 206 -18.47 -1.21 24.25
N VAL A 207 -18.58 -1.76 23.03
CA VAL A 207 -19.77 -1.57 22.16
C VAL A 207 -20.05 -2.83 21.30
N ASP A 208 -21.33 -3.19 21.15
CA ASP A 208 -21.95 -4.26 20.33
C ASP A 208 -20.98 -5.31 19.72
N LEU A 209 -20.71 -6.32 20.54
CA LEU A 209 -19.62 -7.29 20.45
C LEU A 209 -19.60 -8.15 19.16
N GLY A 210 -20.69 -8.24 18.40
CA GLY A 210 -20.82 -9.19 17.29
C GLY A 210 -20.30 -8.71 15.92
N VAL A 211 -20.51 -7.44 15.57
CA VAL A 211 -20.15 -6.91 14.23
C VAL A 211 -18.72 -6.36 14.21
N ARG A 212 -18.27 -5.75 15.31
CA ARG A 212 -16.93 -5.18 15.43
C ARG A 212 -15.84 -6.24 15.56
N SER A 213 -16.09 -7.30 16.34
CA SER A 213 -15.14 -8.41 16.50
C SER A 213 -14.83 -9.11 15.18
N LYS A 214 -15.85 -9.39 14.35
CA LYS A 214 -15.68 -9.98 13.02
C LYS A 214 -14.82 -9.13 12.09
N LYS A 215 -15.04 -7.81 12.07
CA LYS A 215 -14.20 -6.88 11.30
C LYS A 215 -12.78 -6.86 11.83
N LEU A 216 -12.59 -6.76 13.15
CA LEU A 216 -11.26 -6.78 13.76
C LEU A 216 -10.49 -8.06 13.43
N THR A 217 -11.15 -9.23 13.49
CA THR A 217 -10.55 -10.51 13.08
C THR A 217 -10.19 -10.53 11.59
N GLU A 218 -11.03 -9.98 10.72
CA GLU A 218 -10.74 -9.89 9.28
C GLU A 218 -9.48 -9.04 9.04
N VAL A 219 -9.36 -7.90 9.72
CA VAL A 219 -8.21 -7.01 9.57
C VAL A 219 -6.94 -7.63 10.16
N THR A 220 -7.01 -8.23 11.36
CA THR A 220 -5.85 -8.92 11.98
C THR A 220 -5.38 -10.09 11.13
N ARG A 221 -6.30 -10.86 10.52
CA ARG A 221 -5.94 -11.95 9.60
C ARG A 221 -5.22 -11.42 8.36
N MET A 222 -5.70 -10.34 7.76
CA MET A 222 -4.99 -9.71 6.64
C MET A 222 -3.58 -9.28 7.07
N THR A 223 -3.46 -8.62 8.22
CA THR A 223 -2.16 -8.18 8.74
C THR A 223 -1.21 -9.36 8.90
N ALA A 224 -1.65 -10.45 9.51
CA ALA A 224 -0.83 -11.66 9.71
C ALA A 224 -0.36 -12.30 8.40
N ILE A 225 -1.26 -12.41 7.42
CA ILE A 225 -0.92 -12.94 6.08
C ILE A 225 0.14 -12.06 5.42
N CYS A 226 -0.10 -10.75 5.38
CA CYS A 226 0.81 -9.78 4.79
C CYS A 226 2.19 -9.79 5.47
N THR A 227 2.24 -9.71 6.80
CA THR A 227 3.51 -9.74 7.55
C THR A 227 4.31 -11.02 7.30
N THR A 228 3.64 -12.18 7.35
CA THR A 228 4.29 -13.48 7.12
C THR A 228 4.87 -13.54 5.71
N CYS A 229 4.06 -13.13 4.74
CA CYS A 229 4.45 -13.05 3.34
C CYS A 229 5.69 -12.18 3.13
N PHE A 230 5.75 -10.95 3.65
CA PHE A 230 6.90 -10.06 3.39
C PHE A 230 8.15 -10.50 4.12
N THR A 231 7.98 -11.01 5.34
CA THR A 231 9.10 -11.54 6.11
C THR A 231 9.72 -12.72 5.37
N SER A 232 8.90 -13.66 4.91
CA SER A 232 9.38 -14.80 4.11
C SER A 232 9.99 -14.36 2.78
N ARG A 233 9.42 -13.35 2.10
CA ARG A 233 10.01 -12.76 0.89
C ARG A 233 11.41 -12.21 1.15
N SER A 234 11.58 -11.38 2.18
CA SER A 234 12.88 -10.81 2.54
C SER A 234 13.91 -11.91 2.84
N ILE A 235 13.52 -12.95 3.57
CA ILE A 235 14.40 -14.10 3.86
C ILE A 235 14.81 -14.81 2.56
N VAL A 236 13.85 -15.11 1.69
CA VAL A 236 14.12 -15.80 0.42
C VAL A 236 15.01 -14.96 -0.49
N VAL A 237 14.78 -13.64 -0.58
CA VAL A 237 15.60 -12.75 -1.43
C VAL A 237 17.04 -12.66 -0.93
N ILE A 238 17.27 -12.53 0.39
CA ILE A 238 18.64 -12.59 0.94
C ILE A 238 19.28 -13.94 0.65
N TYR A 239 18.56 -15.03 0.89
CA TYR A 239 19.07 -16.38 0.66
C TYR A 239 19.49 -16.58 -0.80
N LEU A 240 18.62 -16.20 -1.74
CA LEU A 240 18.89 -16.30 -3.18
C LEU A 240 20.06 -15.42 -3.60
N SER A 241 20.24 -14.23 -3.01
CA SER A 241 21.37 -13.34 -3.33
C SER A 241 22.76 -13.93 -3.01
N GLN A 242 22.81 -15.00 -2.21
CA GLN A 242 24.05 -15.74 -1.92
C GLN A 242 24.29 -16.91 -2.88
N ALA A 243 23.28 -17.34 -3.62
CA ALA A 243 23.38 -18.46 -4.55
C ALA A 243 23.91 -17.99 -5.92
N HIS A 244 24.97 -18.66 -6.40
CA HIS A 244 25.64 -18.32 -7.66
C HIS A 244 24.78 -18.62 -8.91
N VAL A 245 23.82 -19.54 -8.83
CA VAL A 245 22.90 -19.83 -9.94
C VAL A 245 21.50 -20.09 -9.38
N GLN A 246 20.56 -19.18 -9.68
CA GLN A 246 19.24 -19.18 -9.04
C GLN A 246 18.21 -20.04 -9.80
N LEU A 247 18.43 -20.35 -11.08
CA LEU A 247 17.44 -21.02 -11.94
C LEU A 247 17.86 -22.35 -12.63
N ALA A 248 19.05 -22.88 -12.35
CA ALA A 248 19.58 -24.04 -13.10
C ALA A 248 19.14 -25.43 -12.59
N HIS A 249 18.25 -25.51 -11.59
CA HIS A 249 17.83 -26.78 -11.02
C HIS A 249 16.52 -27.28 -11.65
N HIS A 250 16.38 -28.60 -11.76
CA HIS A 250 15.18 -29.25 -12.32
C HIS A 250 13.87 -28.88 -11.60
N LEU A 251 13.95 -28.41 -10.35
CA LEU A 251 12.80 -28.01 -9.53
C LEU A 251 12.60 -26.48 -9.48
N THR A 252 13.39 -25.72 -10.25
CA THR A 252 13.32 -24.26 -10.25
C THR A 252 11.94 -23.74 -10.65
N TRP A 253 11.27 -24.37 -11.61
CA TRP A 253 9.92 -23.99 -12.04
C TRP A 253 8.92 -24.02 -10.86
N LEU A 254 9.07 -24.97 -9.93
CA LEU A 254 8.25 -25.06 -8.72
C LEU A 254 8.56 -23.90 -7.77
N VAL A 255 9.84 -23.55 -7.61
CA VAL A 255 10.27 -22.41 -6.78
C VAL A 255 9.70 -21.11 -7.32
N ILE A 256 9.71 -20.90 -8.64
CA ILE A 256 9.08 -19.75 -9.31
C ILE A 256 7.59 -19.68 -8.95
N LEU A 257 6.85 -20.79 -9.16
CA LEU A 257 5.42 -20.84 -8.86
C LEU A 257 5.13 -20.56 -7.38
N LEU A 258 5.86 -21.21 -6.47
CA LEU A 258 5.68 -21.03 -5.03
C LEU A 258 6.03 -19.62 -4.58
N PHE A 259 7.10 -19.04 -5.12
CA PHE A 259 7.51 -17.66 -4.83
C PHE A 259 6.40 -16.69 -5.20
N TYR A 260 5.92 -16.70 -6.45
CA TYR A 260 4.87 -15.76 -6.84
C TYR A 260 3.52 -16.09 -6.18
N ALA A 261 3.14 -17.36 -6.05
CA ALA A 261 1.87 -17.74 -5.42
C ALA A 261 1.78 -17.34 -3.95
N LEU A 262 2.79 -17.70 -3.15
CA LEU A 262 2.77 -17.49 -1.71
C LEU A 262 3.24 -16.08 -1.33
N LEU A 263 4.22 -15.53 -2.05
CA LEU A 263 4.93 -14.31 -1.64
C LEU A 263 4.46 -13.04 -2.36
N GLU A 264 3.61 -13.17 -3.38
CA GLU A 264 3.02 -12.01 -4.08
C GLU A 264 1.51 -12.14 -4.31
N LEU A 265 1.02 -13.25 -4.86
CA LEU A 265 -0.40 -13.42 -5.19
C LEU A 265 -1.27 -13.52 -3.92
N LEU A 266 -0.83 -14.28 -2.91
CA LEU A 266 -1.52 -14.40 -1.63
C LEU A 266 -1.78 -13.04 -0.93
N PRO A 267 -0.78 -12.15 -0.72
CA PRO A 267 -1.04 -10.85 -0.11
C PRO A 267 -1.87 -9.94 -1.02
N ILE A 268 -1.72 -9.98 -2.36
CA ILE A 268 -2.58 -9.21 -3.28
C ILE A 268 -4.05 -9.61 -3.08
N VAL A 269 -4.35 -10.91 -3.10
CA VAL A 269 -5.71 -11.41 -2.92
C VAL A 269 -6.24 -11.05 -1.53
N ALA A 270 -5.41 -11.12 -0.48
CA ALA A 270 -5.80 -10.72 0.86
C ALA A 270 -6.18 -9.24 0.95
N ILE A 271 -5.39 -8.35 0.33
CA ILE A 271 -5.64 -6.89 0.31
C ILE A 271 -6.90 -6.56 -0.51
N LEU A 272 -7.05 -7.17 -1.70
CA LEU A 272 -8.27 -7.03 -2.50
C LEU A 272 -9.50 -7.52 -1.73
N HIS A 273 -9.38 -8.64 -1.02
CA HIS A 273 -10.47 -9.16 -0.20
C HIS A 273 -10.83 -8.23 0.95
N PHE A 274 -9.84 -7.61 1.59
CA PHE A 274 -10.05 -6.67 2.68
C PHE A 274 -10.74 -5.39 2.19
N HIS A 275 -10.26 -4.80 1.10
CA HIS A 275 -10.83 -3.57 0.56
C HIS A 275 -12.14 -3.76 -0.21
N ARG A 276 -12.61 -5.00 -0.44
CA ARG A 276 -13.88 -5.24 -1.15
C ARG A 276 -15.12 -4.66 -0.46
N ARG A 277 -15.05 -4.40 0.86
CA ARG A 277 -16.20 -3.91 1.64
C ARG A 277 -16.05 -2.40 1.91
N PHE A 278 -16.90 -1.62 1.26
CA PHE A 278 -16.96 -0.16 1.43
C PHE A 278 -17.25 0.26 2.88
N PRO A 279 -16.70 1.39 3.35
CA PRO A 279 -17.28 2.12 4.48
C PRO A 279 -18.67 2.60 4.07
N ARG A 280 -19.74 1.94 4.53
CA ARG A 280 -21.10 2.40 4.23
C ARG A 280 -21.27 3.85 4.71
N PRO A 281 -21.86 4.75 3.92
CA PRO A 281 -22.28 6.05 4.43
C PRO A 281 -23.12 5.82 5.70
N PRO A 282 -22.93 6.62 6.77
CA PRO A 282 -23.80 6.52 7.92
C PRO A 282 -25.24 6.77 7.45
N PRO A 283 -26.24 6.04 8.00
CA PRO A 283 -27.63 6.43 7.81
C PRO A 283 -27.78 7.87 8.29
N VAL A 284 -28.54 8.67 7.53
CA VAL A 284 -28.83 10.08 7.85
C VAL A 284 -29.26 10.15 9.31
N ALA A 285 -28.48 10.87 10.12
CA ALA A 285 -28.73 10.98 11.55
C ALA A 285 -30.11 11.62 11.75
N SER A 286 -30.99 10.95 12.50
CA SER A 286 -32.13 11.64 13.11
C SER A 286 -31.59 12.76 14.01
N PRO A 287 -32.21 13.95 14.01
CA PRO A 287 -31.74 15.07 14.83
C PRO A 287 -31.79 14.66 16.30
N GLY A 288 -30.62 14.60 16.96
CA GLY A 288 -30.51 14.35 18.40
C GLY A 288 -29.55 13.24 18.85
N GLN A 289 -28.85 12.54 17.95
CA GLN A 289 -27.86 11.52 18.37
C GLN A 289 -26.43 11.91 17.99
N THR A 290 -25.75 12.57 18.92
CA THR A 290 -24.29 12.79 18.89
C THR A 290 -23.59 11.46 19.20
N LYS A 291 -23.51 10.57 18.21
CA LYS A 291 -22.55 9.45 18.25
C LYS A 291 -21.38 9.85 17.37
N VAL A 292 -20.21 9.98 17.99
CA VAL A 292 -18.92 10.17 17.33
C VAL A 292 -18.71 9.01 16.36
N PHE A 293 -19.06 9.23 15.10
CA PHE A 293 -18.91 8.28 14.02
C PHE A 293 -17.55 8.53 13.41
N TYR A 294 -16.66 7.53 13.51
CA TYR A 294 -15.28 7.55 13.04
C TYR A 294 -15.17 8.20 11.65
N ARG A 295 -14.65 9.43 11.65
CA ARG A 295 -14.42 10.24 10.46
C ARG A 295 -13.16 9.72 9.77
N PHE A 296 -13.31 8.89 8.75
CA PHE A 296 -12.23 8.61 7.80
C PHE A 296 -12.13 9.78 6.81
N LEU A 297 -11.38 10.82 7.18
CA LEU A 297 -10.86 11.99 6.42
C LEU A 297 -11.20 13.36 7.08
N PRO A 298 -10.27 14.35 7.04
CA PRO A 298 -10.48 15.66 7.67
C PRO A 298 -11.38 16.56 6.82
N ASN A 299 -12.39 17.21 7.42
CA ASN A 299 -13.03 18.37 6.79
C ASN A 299 -12.23 19.62 7.16
N GLU A 300 -11.22 19.95 6.35
CA GLU A 300 -10.63 21.29 6.35
C GLU A 300 -11.64 22.36 5.88
N TYR A 301 -12.74 21.96 5.25
CA TYR A 301 -13.81 22.85 4.79
C TYR A 301 -14.86 23.22 5.86
N GLU A 302 -14.95 22.51 6.98
CA GLU A 302 -15.92 22.86 8.04
C GLU A 302 -15.41 23.96 8.96
N ALA A 303 -14.09 24.10 9.12
CA ALA A 303 -13.50 25.16 9.93
C ALA A 303 -13.71 26.55 9.30
N GLU A 304 -13.55 26.67 7.97
CA GLU A 304 -13.80 27.93 7.25
C GLU A 304 -15.28 28.30 7.19
N ALA A 305 -16.19 27.33 7.09
CA ALA A 305 -17.62 27.59 7.07
C ALA A 305 -18.14 28.13 8.42
N SER A 306 -17.62 27.62 9.55
CA SER A 306 -17.93 28.16 10.87
C SER A 306 -17.30 29.54 11.12
N LEU A 307 -16.14 29.83 10.52
CA LEU A 307 -15.49 31.14 10.65
C LEU A 307 -16.19 32.22 9.82
N HIS A 308 -16.67 31.89 8.61
CA HIS A 308 -17.44 32.81 7.76
C HIS A 308 -18.89 33.02 8.22
N ALA A 309 -19.52 32.03 8.85
CA ALA A 309 -20.85 32.19 9.44
C ALA A 309 -20.83 33.05 10.71
N GLY A 310 -19.73 33.03 11.48
CA GLY A 310 -19.54 33.90 12.65
C GLY A 310 -19.29 35.38 12.30
N LEU A 311 -18.71 35.65 11.12
CA LEU A 311 -18.41 37.02 10.66
C LEU A 311 -19.56 37.72 9.93
N THR A 312 -20.64 37.00 9.58
CA THR A 312 -21.79 37.57 8.83
C THR A 312 -23.03 37.81 9.70
N ALA A 313 -22.99 37.45 10.99
CA ALA A 313 -24.12 37.59 11.91
C ALA A 313 -24.17 38.92 12.71
N GLU A 314 -23.19 39.82 12.56
CA GLU A 314 -23.22 41.18 13.11
C GLU A 314 -23.45 42.22 12.00
N SER A 315 -24.62 42.23 11.37
CA SER A 315 -25.01 43.31 10.46
C SER A 315 -26.50 43.23 10.12
N SER A 316 -27.39 43.45 11.09
CA SER A 316 -28.77 43.90 10.79
C SER A 316 -29.48 44.41 12.05
N THR A 317 -29.17 45.63 12.47
CA THR A 317 -30.12 46.47 13.21
C THR A 317 -30.95 47.28 12.21
N PRO A 318 -32.29 47.22 12.22
CA PRO A 318 -33.11 48.26 11.62
C PRO A 318 -33.38 49.36 12.67
N PHE A 319 -32.86 50.55 12.38
CA PHE A 319 -33.30 51.81 13.00
C PHE A 319 -34.76 52.08 12.63
N LEU A 320 -35.61 52.41 13.61
CA LEU A 320 -36.65 53.45 13.48
C LEU A 320 -36.83 54.19 14.82
N HIS A 321 -36.47 55.46 14.76
CA HIS A 321 -36.87 56.64 15.56
C HIS A 321 -38.42 56.72 15.70
N ASN A 322 -39.09 57.37 16.66
CA ASN A 322 -38.73 58.25 17.78
C ASN A 322 -40.01 58.47 18.65
N ASP A 323 -39.84 59.22 19.73
CA ASP A 323 -40.81 60.13 20.39
C ASP A 323 -41.38 59.77 21.78
N ASN A 324 -40.68 60.35 22.78
CA ASN A 324 -41.13 61.47 23.62
C ASN A 324 -41.84 61.22 24.96
N SER A 325 -41.49 62.11 25.91
CA SER A 325 -42.00 62.31 27.30
C SER A 325 -41.70 61.19 28.30
N GLY A 326 -41.22 61.40 29.52
CA GLY A 326 -41.09 62.59 30.37
C GLY A 326 -41.24 62.11 31.83
N ASP A 327 -40.50 62.73 32.75
CA ASP A 327 -40.67 62.74 34.21
C ASP A 327 -40.36 61.49 35.09
N ASP A 328 -39.36 61.75 35.94
CA ASP A 328 -39.37 61.74 37.40
C ASP A 328 -39.36 60.45 38.25
N SER A 329 -38.39 60.52 39.18
CA SER A 329 -38.45 60.20 40.63
C SER A 329 -38.20 58.77 41.14
N ASP A 330 -37.12 58.70 41.93
CA ASP A 330 -36.99 58.14 43.29
C ASP A 330 -37.69 56.82 43.67
N ASP A 331 -36.88 55.83 44.08
CA ASP A 331 -36.79 55.30 45.47
C ASP A 331 -35.90 54.04 45.45
N SER A 332 -34.77 54.02 46.16
CA SER A 332 -34.63 53.68 47.58
C SER A 332 -34.77 52.19 47.90
N SER A 333 -33.67 51.66 48.45
CA SER A 333 -33.59 50.69 49.56
C SER A 333 -33.90 49.20 49.35
N GLY A 334 -32.93 48.38 49.80
CA GLY A 334 -33.19 47.39 50.84
C GLY A 334 -33.02 45.91 50.48
N ASN A 335 -32.00 45.29 51.12
CA ASN A 335 -31.98 44.00 51.82
C ASN A 335 -32.61 42.76 51.11
N ILE A 336 -31.97 41.59 51.01
CA ILE A 336 -31.16 40.80 51.96
C ILE A 336 -30.17 39.95 51.16
#